data_AF-A0A448Z5X6-F1
#
_entry.id   AF-A0A448Z5X6-F1
#
_cell.length_a   1.000
_cell.length_b   1.000
_cell.length_c   1.000
_cell.angle_alpha   90.00
_cell.angle_beta   90.00
_cell.angle_gamma   90.00
#
_symmetry.space_group_name_H-M   'P 1'
#
loop_
_entity.id
_entity.type
_entity.pdbx_description
1 polymer ?
#
loop_
_entity_poly.entity_id
_entity_poly.type
_entity_poly.pdbx_seq_one_letter_code
_entity_poly.pdbx_strand_id
1 'polypeptide(L)'
;MSAVGKESAKTLYRSILRAHKRYLPREMKGLGDSYVKSEFNMFKKVTNEGQLKQFYTEWNRYLDQLLQTARTKQSVSAGSLELSSDHAFGKHLPADVSLTDEQAIQLQKLKEETKRAGLPDH
;
A
#
# COMPACT_ATOMS: atom_id res chain seq x y z
N MET A 1 -4.85 10.69 20.61
CA MET A 1 -5.15 9.27 20.26
C MET A 1 -5.58 8.50 21.50
N SER A 2 -6.88 8.21 21.60
CA SER A 2 -7.48 7.34 22.62
C SER A 2 -6.91 5.91 22.52
N ALA A 3 -6.93 5.17 23.64
CA ALA A 3 -6.36 3.81 23.71
C ALA A 3 -6.93 2.85 22.64
N VAL A 4 -8.21 3.02 22.29
CA VAL A 4 -8.91 2.26 21.24
C VAL A 4 -8.27 2.45 19.86
N GLY A 5 -7.85 3.67 19.51
CA GLY A 5 -7.17 3.96 18.22
C GLY A 5 -5.75 3.39 18.13
N LYS A 6 -5.04 3.26 19.25
CA LYS A 6 -3.71 2.63 19.27
C LYS A 6 -3.79 1.10 19.15
N GLU A 7 -4.82 0.49 19.71
CA GLU A 7 -5.05 -0.96 19.64
C GLU A 7 -5.48 -1.40 18.23
N SER A 8 -6.30 -0.58 17.55
CA SER A 8 -6.69 -0.82 16.16
C SER A 8 -5.49 -0.71 15.20
N ALA A 9 -4.59 0.26 15.37
CA ALA A 9 -3.37 0.39 14.57
C ALA A 9 -2.43 -0.82 14.67
N LYS A 10 -2.18 -1.31 15.89
CA LYS A 10 -1.33 -2.48 16.11
C LYS A 10 -1.92 -3.73 15.47
N THR A 11 -3.24 -3.88 15.57
CA THR A 11 -3.95 -5.02 14.97
C THR A 11 -3.86 -4.96 13.45
N LEU A 12 -4.13 -3.81 12.84
CA LEU A 12 -4.03 -3.61 11.40
C LEU A 12 -2.61 -3.87 10.88
N TYR A 13 -1.60 -3.31 11.55
CA TYR A 13 -0.19 -3.54 11.23
C TYR A 13 0.17 -5.04 11.19
N ARG A 14 -0.22 -5.78 12.24
CA ARG A 14 0.04 -7.22 12.33
C ARG A 14 -0.72 -8.01 11.25
N SER A 15 -1.96 -7.63 10.96
CA SER A 15 -2.77 -8.27 9.92
C SER A 15 -2.14 -8.10 8.53
N ILE A 16 -1.64 -6.91 8.20
CA ILE A 16 -0.94 -6.64 6.95
C ILE A 16 0.34 -7.49 6.83
N LEU A 17 1.19 -7.52 7.86
CA LEU A 17 2.42 -8.33 7.80
C LEU A 17 2.14 -9.84 7.71
N ARG A 18 1.04 -10.31 8.32
CA ARG A 18 0.58 -11.69 8.17
C ARG A 18 0.12 -11.96 6.74
N ALA A 19 -0.62 -11.04 6.13
CA ALA A 19 -1.02 -11.13 4.74
C ALA A 19 0.19 -11.14 3.80
N HIS A 20 1.17 -10.25 4.02
CA HIS A 20 2.42 -10.25 3.27
C HIS A 20 3.13 -11.60 3.33
N LYS A 21 3.28 -12.17 4.54
CA LYS A 21 3.95 -13.47 4.71
C LYS A 21 3.23 -14.61 3.98
N ARG A 22 1.90 -14.57 3.91
CA ARG A 22 1.10 -15.66 3.34
C ARG A 22 0.90 -15.54 1.84
N TYR A 23 0.80 -14.31 1.33
CA TYR A 23 0.21 -14.07 0.01
C TYR A 23 1.11 -13.25 -0.92
N LEU A 24 2.15 -12.56 -0.40
CA LEU A 24 3.07 -11.82 -1.25
C LEU A 24 4.26 -12.71 -1.70
N PRO A 25 4.72 -12.58 -2.95
CA PRO A 25 5.96 -13.19 -3.40
C PRO A 25 7.14 -12.64 -2.60
N ARG A 26 8.18 -13.46 -2.46
CA ARG A 26 9.37 -13.12 -1.66
C ARG A 26 10.00 -11.78 -2.05
N GLU A 27 10.11 -11.50 -3.35
CA GLU A 27 10.71 -10.28 -3.89
C GLU A 27 9.92 -9.02 -3.49
N MET A 28 8.58 -9.10 -3.46
CA MET A 28 7.74 -7.97 -3.05
C MET A 28 7.67 -7.80 -1.54
N LYS A 29 7.78 -8.90 -0.79
CA LYS A 29 7.61 -8.91 0.66
C LYS A 29 8.65 -8.05 1.37
N GLY A 30 9.91 -8.09 0.95
CA GLY A 30 10.99 -7.32 1.59
C GLY A 30 10.73 -5.82 1.54
N LEU A 31 10.45 -5.31 0.34
CA LEU A 31 10.11 -3.91 0.12
C LEU A 31 8.82 -3.54 0.86
N GLY A 32 7.78 -4.35 0.72
CA GLY A 32 6.48 -4.13 1.37
C GLY A 32 6.58 -4.05 2.90
N ASP A 33 7.26 -4.99 3.55
CA ASP A 33 7.42 -5.01 5.01
C ASP A 33 8.16 -3.75 5.52
N SER A 34 9.18 -3.30 4.76
CA SER A 34 9.94 -2.09 5.09
C SER A 34 9.09 -0.83 4.99
N TYR A 35 8.26 -0.72 3.95
CA TYR A 35 7.36 0.40 3.72
C TYR A 35 6.25 0.47 4.76
N VAL A 36 5.60 -0.66 5.06
CA VAL A 36 4.57 -0.72 6.12
C VAL A 36 5.15 -0.27 7.46
N LYS A 37 6.39 -0.68 7.76
CA LYS A 37 7.06 -0.29 9.00
C LYS A 37 7.37 1.22 9.05
N SER A 38 7.83 1.83 7.95
CA SER A 38 8.10 3.27 7.92
C SER A 38 6.82 4.09 8.08
N GLU A 39 5.78 3.74 7.32
CA GLU A 39 4.50 4.46 7.34
C GLU A 39 3.84 4.39 8.72
N PHE A 40 3.69 3.20 9.30
CA PHE A 40 3.10 3.08 10.65
C PHE A 40 3.96 3.74 11.73
N ASN A 41 5.28 3.87 11.54
CA ASN A 41 6.14 4.60 12.47
C ASN A 41 5.94 6.11 12.36
N MET A 42 5.87 6.65 11.15
CA MET A 42 5.59 8.07 10.91
C MET A 42 4.23 8.44 11.50
N PHE A 43 3.24 7.58 11.28
CA PHE A 43 1.86 7.83 11.65
C PHE A 43 1.57 7.76 13.16
N LYS A 44 2.49 7.20 13.96
CA LYS A 44 2.41 7.24 15.44
C LYS A 44 2.39 8.66 16.00
N LYS A 45 2.99 9.62 15.30
CA LYS A 45 3.15 11.01 15.75
C LYS A 45 2.03 11.92 15.24
N VAL A 46 1.19 11.46 14.32
CA VAL A 46 0.09 12.24 13.74
C VAL A 46 -1.06 12.36 14.74
N THR A 47 -1.53 13.59 14.96
CA THR A 47 -2.62 13.91 15.89
C THR A 47 -3.89 14.40 15.18
N ASN A 48 -3.80 14.78 13.91
CA ASN A 48 -4.93 15.24 13.11
C ASN A 48 -5.93 14.08 12.85
N GLU A 49 -7.15 14.21 13.36
CA GLU A 49 -8.16 13.15 13.30
C GLU A 49 -8.62 12.82 11.87
N GLY A 50 -8.68 13.82 10.98
CA GLY A 50 -9.04 13.62 9.58
C GLY A 50 -8.02 12.75 8.85
N GLN A 51 -6.73 13.08 9.02
CA GLN A 51 -5.64 12.27 8.50
C GLN A 51 -5.65 10.87 9.11
N LEU A 52 -5.87 10.75 10.43
CA LEU A 52 -5.95 9.46 11.10
C LEU A 52 -7.04 8.57 10.51
N LYS A 53 -8.25 9.11 10.31
CA LYS A 53 -9.37 8.39 9.70
C LYS A 53 -9.02 7.94 8.28
N GLN A 54 -8.47 8.82 7.46
CA GLN A 54 -8.08 8.49 6.10
C GLN A 54 -7.05 7.37 6.06
N PHE A 55 -6.02 7.43 6.92
CA PHE A 55 -5.03 6.37 7.03
C PHE A 55 -5.66 5.01 7.34
N TYR A 56 -6.53 4.92 8.36
CA TYR A 56 -7.18 3.64 8.66
C TYR A 56 -8.04 3.14 7.50
N THR A 57 -8.80 4.02 6.84
CA THR A 57 -9.61 3.65 5.67
C THR A 57 -8.73 3.05 4.57
N GLU A 58 -7.63 3.74 4.23
CA GLU A 58 -6.73 3.33 3.16
C GLU A 58 -5.99 2.03 3.47
N TRP A 59 -5.50 1.87 4.70
CA TRP A 59 -4.76 0.68 5.09
C TRP A 59 -5.65 -0.56 5.29
N ASN A 60 -6.90 -0.39 5.73
CA ASN A 60 -7.88 -1.48 5.71
C ASN A 60 -8.22 -1.88 4.28
N ARG A 61 -8.45 -0.90 3.40
CA ARG A 61 -8.71 -1.13 1.97
C ARG A 61 -7.56 -1.87 1.29
N TYR A 62 -6.31 -1.55 1.64
CA TYR A 62 -5.13 -2.27 1.17
C TYR A 62 -5.10 -3.72 1.65
N LEU A 63 -5.37 -3.97 2.94
CA LEU A 63 -5.45 -5.32 3.50
C LEU A 63 -6.54 -6.14 2.80
N ASP A 64 -7.72 -5.57 2.56
CA ASP A 64 -8.82 -6.24 1.88
C ASP A 64 -8.44 -6.66 0.46
N GLN A 65 -7.74 -5.80 -0.27
CA GLN A 65 -7.22 -6.12 -1.61
C GLN A 65 -6.23 -7.29 -1.57
N LEU A 66 -5.28 -7.28 -0.62
CA LEU A 66 -4.34 -8.39 -0.46
C LEU A 66 -5.06 -9.72 -0.23
N LEU A 67 -6.08 -9.71 0.64
CA LEU A 67 -6.86 -10.91 0.94
C LEU A 67 -7.74 -11.33 -0.25
N GLN A 68 -8.29 -10.40 -1.01
CA GLN A 68 -9.05 -10.69 -2.21
C GLN A 68 -8.17 -11.34 -3.28
N THR A 69 -7.01 -10.75 -3.60
CA THR A 69 -6.04 -11.36 -4.54
C THR A 69 -5.63 -12.76 -4.08
N ALA A 70 -5.43 -12.97 -2.78
CA ALA A 70 -5.12 -14.29 -2.24
C ALA A 70 -6.25 -15.31 -2.48
N ARG A 71 -7.50 -14.93 -2.19
CA ARG A 71 -8.68 -15.78 -2.42
C ARG A 71 -8.82 -16.13 -3.89
N THR A 72 -8.64 -15.17 -4.78
CA THR A 72 -8.73 -15.42 -6.23
C THR A 72 -7.65 -16.38 -6.71
N LYS A 73 -6.41 -16.23 -6.24
CA LYS A 73 -5.33 -17.19 -6.57
C LYS A 73 -5.65 -18.59 -6.07
N GLN A 74 -6.24 -18.70 -4.88
CA GLN A 74 -6.65 -19.98 -4.33
C GLN A 74 -7.80 -20.61 -5.16
N SER A 75 -8.81 -19.84 -5.56
CA SER A 75 -9.91 -20.35 -6.40
C SER A 75 -9.43 -20.77 -7.80
N VAL A 76 -8.48 -20.04 -8.38
CA VAL A 76 -7.82 -20.43 -9.65
C VAL A 76 -7.06 -21.74 -9.47
N SER A 77 -6.26 -21.88 -8.40
CA SER A 77 -5.52 -23.13 -8.14
C SER A 77 -6.44 -24.33 -7.90
N ALA A 78 -7.66 -24.11 -7.41
CA ALA A 78 -8.68 -25.13 -7.20
C ALA A 78 -9.49 -25.46 -8.48
N GLY A 79 -9.18 -24.82 -9.61
CA GLY A 79 -9.89 -25.02 -10.88
C GLY A 79 -11.30 -24.42 -10.92
N SER A 80 -11.64 -23.57 -9.94
CA SER A 80 -12.99 -22.97 -9.82
C SER A 80 -13.11 -21.64 -10.58
N LEU A 81 -12.02 -21.09 -11.10
CA LEU A 81 -11.98 -19.79 -11.81
C LEU A 81 -10.81 -19.79 -12.81
N GLU A 82 -10.98 -19.19 -13.99
CA GLU A 82 -9.87 -19.00 -14.95
C GLU A 82 -9.02 -17.77 -14.59
N LEU A 83 -7.72 -17.82 -14.91
CA LEU A 83 -6.78 -16.77 -14.54
C LEU A 83 -6.89 -15.57 -15.50
N SER A 84 -7.65 -14.56 -15.11
CA SER A 84 -7.66 -13.24 -15.78
C SER A 84 -6.48 -12.37 -15.34
N SER A 85 -5.98 -11.48 -16.22
CA SER A 85 -4.91 -10.51 -15.90
C SER A 85 -5.27 -9.54 -14.77
N ASP A 86 -6.57 -9.38 -14.49
CA ASP A 86 -7.12 -8.59 -13.39
C ASP A 86 -6.76 -9.11 -11.98
N HIS A 87 -6.05 -10.23 -11.89
CA HIS A 87 -5.67 -10.87 -10.63
C HIS A 87 -4.17 -10.76 -10.29
N ALA A 88 -3.44 -9.93 -11.04
CA ALA A 88 -2.09 -9.50 -10.66
C ALA A 88 -2.10 -8.69 -9.36
N PHE A 89 -0.95 -8.58 -8.68
CA PHE A 89 -0.85 -7.73 -7.50
C PHE A 89 -0.98 -6.26 -7.89
N GLY A 90 -1.74 -5.49 -7.09
CA GLY A 90 -2.03 -4.09 -7.35
C GLY A 90 -3.39 -3.88 -7.99
N LYS A 91 -3.69 -2.63 -8.37
CA LYS A 91 -4.89 -2.28 -9.13
C LYS A 91 -4.51 -1.96 -10.56
N HIS A 92 -5.31 -2.43 -11.51
CA HIS A 92 -5.27 -1.87 -12.85
C HIS A 92 -5.89 -0.48 -12.79
N LEU A 93 -5.06 0.55 -13.02
CA LEU A 93 -5.52 1.93 -13.08
C LEU A 93 -6.02 2.22 -14.49
N PRO A 94 -7.14 2.94 -14.65
CA PRO A 94 -7.57 3.41 -15.95
C PRO A 94 -6.54 4.42 -16.50
N ALA A 95 -6.45 4.50 -17.83
CA ALA A 95 -5.49 5.37 -18.50
C ALA A 95 -5.70 6.87 -18.21
N ASP A 96 -6.89 7.26 -17.72
CA ASP A 96 -7.31 8.64 -17.49
C ASP A 96 -7.26 9.07 -16.01
N VAL A 97 -6.48 8.39 -15.16
CA VAL A 97 -6.49 8.68 -13.72
C VAL A 97 -6.10 10.14 -13.43
N SER A 98 -7.01 10.90 -12.83
CA SER A 98 -6.80 12.28 -12.42
C SER A 98 -6.05 12.35 -11.08
N LEU A 99 -4.96 13.12 -11.04
CA LEU A 99 -4.24 13.43 -9.81
C LEU A 99 -4.84 14.66 -9.14
N THR A 100 -4.82 14.72 -7.80
CA THR A 100 -5.11 15.97 -7.10
C THR A 100 -4.01 17.00 -7.35
N ASP A 101 -4.30 18.29 -7.14
CA ASP A 101 -3.32 19.36 -7.30
C ASP A 101 -2.04 19.09 -6.47
N GLU A 102 -2.20 18.64 -5.23
CA GLU A 102 -1.08 18.28 -4.35
C GLU A 102 -0.26 17.11 -4.91
N GLN A 103 -0.93 16.07 -5.41
CA GLN A 103 -0.27 14.90 -5.99
C GLN A 103 0.46 15.25 -7.29
N ALA A 104 -0.12 16.11 -8.12
CA ALA A 104 0.50 16.60 -9.34
C ALA A 104 1.76 17.42 -9.04
N ILE A 105 1.70 18.30 -8.03
CA ILE A 105 2.86 19.06 -7.55
C ILE A 105 3.97 18.12 -7.06
N GLN A 106 3.62 17.10 -6.27
CA GLN A 106 4.60 16.15 -5.76
C GLN A 106 5.25 15.32 -6.87
N LEU A 107 4.48 14.93 -7.89
CA LEU A 107 5.01 14.25 -9.07
C LEU A 107 5.96 15.15 -9.87
N GLN A 108 5.64 16.44 -10.03
CA GLN A 108 6.55 17.40 -10.67
C GLN A 108 7.86 17.54 -9.89
N LYS A 109 7.81 17.60 -8.56
CA LYS A 109 9.03 17.64 -7.72
C LYS A 109 9.91 16.41 -7.95
N LEU A 110 9.31 15.22 -7.92
CA LEU A 110 10.03 13.97 -8.18
C LEU A 110 10.65 13.93 -9.59
N LYS A 111 9.95 14.45 -10.60
CA LYS A 111 10.45 14.58 -11.97
C LYS A 111 11.66 15.51 -12.06
N GLU A 112 11.66 16.63 -11.34
CA GLU A 112 12.83 17.53 -11.31
C GLU A 112 14.00 16.93 -10.52
N GLU A 113 13.74 16.24 -9.41
CA GLU A 113 14.78 15.54 -8.63
C GLU A 113 15.49 14.45 -9.43
N THR A 114 14.76 13.66 -10.23
CA THR A 114 15.36 12.63 -11.09
C THR A 114 16.25 13.22 -12.19
N LYS A 115 15.89 14.37 -12.76
CA LYS A 115 16.76 15.09 -13.70
C LYS A 115 18.03 15.59 -13.02
N ARG A 116 17.91 16.05 -11.76
CA ARG A 116 19.02 16.58 -10.98
C ARG A 116 19.98 15.48 -10.51
N ALA A 117 19.46 14.33 -10.12
CA ALA A 117 20.24 13.17 -9.68
C ALA A 117 20.98 12.45 -10.82
N GLY A 118 20.62 12.72 -12.08
CA GLY A 118 21.29 12.20 -13.27
C GLY A 118 22.53 12.99 -13.72
N LEU A 119 22.90 14.07 -13.02
CA LEU A 119 24.13 14.82 -13.27
C LEU A 119 25.21 14.34 -12.30
N PRO A 120 26.33 13.75 -12.79
CA PRO A 120 27.46 13.47 -11.93
C PRO A 120 28.05 14.80 -11.45
N ASP A 121 28.22 14.93 -10.14
CA ASP A 121 29.07 15.96 -9.54
C ASP A 121 30.49 15.76 -10.11
N HIS A 122 30.92 16.66 -10.99
CA HIS A 122 32.30 16.78 -11.47
C HIS A 122 33.04 17.83 -10.64
#